data_AF-A0AAV0JIE4-F1
#
_entry.id   AF-A0AAV0JIE4-F1
#
_cell.length_a   1.000
_cell.length_b   1.000
_cell.length_c   1.000
_cell.angle_alpha   90.00
_cell.angle_beta   90.00
_cell.angle_gamma   90.00
#
_symmetry.space_group_name_H-M   'P 1'
#
loop_
_entity.id
_entity.type
_entity.pdbx_description
1 polymer ?
#
loop_
_entity_poly.entity_id
_entity_poly.type
_entity_poly.pdbx_seq_one_letter_code
_entity_poly.pdbx_strand_id
1 'polypeptide(L)'
;MQIYGCNKIRMHNILIKAPGNSKNTDGIKIGASTDVHVTNSVIGTGDDCIAILGKSSDIHVSQVFCGPGHGISIGSMGYYPNNENNDVVTGVTVTDCTFRGTTDGVRIKTWLTFSNIHLDSVDNPIIIDQEYCPKPPCNQVKFAI
;
A
#
# COMPACT_ATOMS: atom_id res chain seq x y z
N MET A 1 -10.56 -7.47 8.77
CA MET A 1 -10.40 -6.63 9.98
C MET A 1 -10.28 -5.18 9.55
N GLN A 2 -10.88 -4.23 10.26
CA GLN A 2 -10.76 -2.79 9.95
C GLN A 2 -10.15 -2.04 11.14
N ILE A 3 -9.14 -1.24 10.87
CA ILE A 3 -8.45 -0.35 11.82
C ILE A 3 -8.65 1.07 11.29
N TYR A 4 -9.39 1.89 12.03
CA TYR A 4 -9.75 3.22 11.61
C TYR A 4 -9.65 4.22 12.75
N GLY A 5 -9.03 5.39 12.54
CA GLY A 5 -8.92 6.42 13.57
C GLY A 5 -8.03 6.03 14.76
N CYS A 6 -7.11 5.08 14.57
CA CYS A 6 -6.34 4.49 15.66
C CYS A 6 -4.92 5.06 15.74
N ASN A 7 -4.33 5.01 16.94
CA ASN A 7 -2.94 5.39 17.18
C ASN A 7 -2.23 4.29 17.96
N LYS A 8 -0.98 3.95 17.59
CA LYS A 8 -0.12 2.99 18.31
C LYS A 8 -0.73 1.58 18.41
N ILE A 9 -1.15 1.03 17.28
CA ILE A 9 -1.72 -0.33 17.20
C ILE A 9 -0.63 -1.33 16.84
N ARG A 10 -0.56 -2.43 17.60
CA ARG A 10 0.33 -3.56 17.34
C ARG A 10 -0.50 -4.81 17.11
N MET A 11 -0.45 -5.30 15.88
CA MET A 11 -1.07 -6.54 15.43
C MET A 11 0.05 -7.57 15.23
N HIS A 12 0.00 -8.66 15.97
CA HIS A 12 1.05 -9.67 15.99
C HIS A 12 0.46 -11.07 16.01
N ASN A 13 1.08 -12.01 15.29
CA ASN A 13 0.69 -13.42 15.26
C ASN A 13 -0.79 -13.63 14.90
N ILE A 14 -1.28 -12.84 13.93
CA ILE A 14 -2.66 -12.92 13.45
C ILE A 14 -2.77 -13.97 12.34
N LEU A 15 -3.83 -14.76 12.39
CA LEU A 15 -4.25 -15.66 11.32
C LEU A 15 -5.58 -15.19 10.73
N ILE A 16 -5.60 -14.82 9.44
CA ILE A 16 -6.82 -14.50 8.69
C ILE A 16 -6.90 -15.44 7.48
N LYS A 17 -8.05 -16.11 7.32
CA LYS A 17 -8.30 -17.02 6.20
C LYS A 17 -9.68 -16.78 5.59
N ALA A 18 -9.70 -16.62 4.28
CA ALA A 18 -10.89 -16.71 3.43
C ALA A 18 -10.52 -17.38 2.09
N PRO A 19 -11.48 -17.99 1.37
CA PRO A 19 -11.21 -18.55 0.05
C PRO A 19 -10.66 -17.50 -0.92
N GLY A 20 -9.71 -17.89 -1.79
CA GLY A 20 -9.08 -16.97 -2.75
C GLY A 20 -10.02 -16.41 -3.81
N ASN A 21 -11.20 -17.02 -4.01
CA ASN A 21 -12.26 -16.52 -4.89
C ASN A 21 -13.33 -15.72 -4.13
N SER A 22 -13.16 -15.48 -2.83
CA SER A 22 -14.09 -14.72 -2.01
C SER A 22 -13.87 -13.22 -2.22
N LYS A 23 -14.72 -12.61 -3.05
CA LYS A 23 -14.62 -11.18 -3.38
C LYS A 23 -14.74 -10.30 -2.14
N ASN A 24 -14.01 -9.19 -2.12
CA ASN A 24 -14.12 -8.12 -1.11
C ASN A 24 -13.81 -8.56 0.33
N THR A 25 -13.09 -9.67 0.52
CA THR A 25 -12.60 -10.09 1.83
C THR A 25 -11.21 -9.57 2.08
N ASP A 26 -11.03 -8.27 2.27
CA ASP A 26 -9.72 -7.74 2.64
C ASP A 26 -9.30 -8.28 4.02
N GLY A 27 -8.02 -8.64 4.18
CA GLY A 27 -7.49 -9.15 5.43
C GLY A 27 -7.51 -8.07 6.52
N ILE A 28 -6.65 -7.07 6.38
CA ILE A 28 -6.60 -5.90 7.29
C ILE A 28 -6.74 -4.63 6.45
N LYS A 29 -7.79 -3.84 6.70
CA LYS A 29 -7.90 -2.48 6.17
C LYS A 29 -7.46 -1.48 7.24
N ILE A 30 -6.49 -0.63 6.93
CA ILE A 30 -5.98 0.43 7.79
C ILE A 30 -6.36 1.76 7.15
N GLY A 31 -7.02 2.65 7.86
CA GLY A 31 -7.34 4.00 7.38
C GLY A 31 -7.29 5.01 8.52
N ALA A 32 -7.02 6.27 8.22
CA ALA A 32 -7.02 7.35 9.23
C ALA A 32 -6.26 6.99 10.53
N SER A 33 -5.14 6.27 10.43
CA SER A 33 -4.44 5.70 11.59
C SER A 33 -2.93 5.95 11.53
N THR A 34 -2.30 6.08 12.69
CA THR A 34 -0.87 6.42 12.81
C THR A 34 -0.13 5.44 13.73
N ASP A 35 1.11 5.07 13.41
CA ASP A 35 1.92 4.10 14.18
C ASP A 35 1.18 2.76 14.30
N VAL A 36 1.03 2.09 13.15
CA VAL A 36 0.38 0.79 13.05
C VAL A 36 1.40 -0.25 12.61
N HIS A 37 1.58 -1.30 13.41
CA HIS A 37 2.46 -2.40 13.07
C HIS A 37 1.67 -3.68 12.87
N VAL A 38 1.86 -4.33 11.72
CA VAL A 38 1.37 -5.69 11.44
C VAL A 38 2.59 -6.59 11.31
N THR A 39 2.73 -7.57 12.20
CA THR A 39 3.94 -8.39 12.31
C THR A 39 3.63 -9.87 12.45
N ASN A 40 4.53 -10.73 11.95
CA ASN A 40 4.51 -12.20 12.13
C ASN A 40 3.12 -12.81 11.88
N SER A 41 2.46 -12.45 10.79
CA SER A 41 1.05 -12.82 10.57
C SER A 41 0.87 -13.60 9.28
N VAL A 42 -0.18 -14.42 9.22
CA VAL A 42 -0.55 -15.21 8.04
C VAL A 42 -1.94 -14.76 7.58
N ILE A 43 -2.00 -14.15 6.40
CA ILE A 43 -3.22 -13.55 5.86
C ILE A 43 -3.42 -14.11 4.46
N GLY A 44 -4.52 -14.84 4.26
CA GLY A 44 -4.93 -15.33 2.95
C GLY A 44 -6.41 -15.06 2.73
N THR A 45 -6.74 -14.36 1.66
CA THR A 45 -8.12 -13.95 1.36
C THR A 45 -8.37 -13.91 -0.15
N GLY A 46 -9.55 -13.48 -0.58
CA GLY A 46 -9.83 -13.22 -2.00
C GLY A 46 -9.67 -11.75 -2.43
N ASP A 47 -9.07 -10.89 -1.60
CA ASP A 47 -8.84 -9.47 -1.92
C ASP A 47 -7.51 -8.98 -1.30
N ASP A 48 -7.34 -7.67 -1.08
CA ASP A 48 -6.16 -7.09 -0.46
C ASP A 48 -5.88 -7.76 0.90
N CYS A 49 -4.66 -8.26 1.04
CA CYS A 49 -4.16 -8.87 2.25
C CYS A 49 -4.07 -7.82 3.36
N ILE A 50 -3.46 -6.69 3.01
CA ILE A 50 -3.51 -5.46 3.80
C ILE A 50 -3.80 -4.31 2.84
N ALA A 51 -4.84 -3.54 3.11
CA ALA A 51 -5.16 -2.31 2.39
C ALA A 51 -4.84 -1.11 3.30
N ILE A 52 -4.02 -0.18 2.83
CA ILE A 52 -3.61 1.03 3.53
C ILE A 52 -4.27 2.21 2.84
N LEU A 53 -5.33 2.74 3.45
CA LEU A 53 -6.14 3.84 2.96
C LEU A 53 -5.57 5.19 3.44
N GLY A 54 -6.09 6.26 2.86
CA GLY A 54 -5.67 7.62 3.17
C GLY A 54 -5.83 8.03 4.65
N LYS A 55 -5.18 9.14 5.00
CA LYS A 55 -4.95 9.63 6.37
C LYS A 55 -4.15 8.67 7.24
N SER A 56 -3.38 7.77 6.62
CA SER A 56 -2.55 6.82 7.37
C SER A 56 -1.09 7.22 7.33
N SER A 57 -0.41 7.13 8.48
CA SER A 57 1.03 7.43 8.57
C SER A 57 1.78 6.41 9.43
N ASP A 58 3.06 6.22 9.17
CA ASP A 58 3.96 5.38 9.98
C ASP A 58 3.41 3.95 10.13
N ILE A 59 3.21 3.31 8.96
CA ILE A 59 2.67 1.96 8.85
C ILE A 59 3.83 0.99 8.59
N HIS A 60 3.99 0.02 9.48
CA HIS A 60 5.03 -0.98 9.41
C HIS A 60 4.42 -2.37 9.22
N VAL A 61 4.72 -3.01 8.10
CA VAL A 61 4.35 -4.40 7.84
C VAL A 61 5.62 -5.22 7.73
N SER A 62 5.76 -6.24 8.58
CA SER A 62 6.94 -7.10 8.51
C SER A 62 6.63 -8.57 8.81
N GLN A 63 7.37 -9.48 8.17
CA GLN A 63 7.24 -10.93 8.41
C GLN A 63 5.79 -11.42 8.22
N VAL A 64 5.08 -10.87 7.23
CA VAL A 64 3.72 -11.28 6.90
C VAL A 64 3.77 -12.28 5.74
N PHE A 65 3.17 -13.45 5.94
CA PHE A 65 2.82 -14.33 4.85
C PHE A 65 1.47 -13.91 4.28
N CYS A 66 1.47 -13.60 2.99
CA CYS A 66 0.35 -13.03 2.29
C CYS A 66 -0.05 -13.92 1.11
N GLY A 67 -1.24 -14.51 1.14
CA GLY A 67 -1.65 -15.42 0.08
C GLY A 67 -2.69 -16.47 0.46
N PRO A 68 -3.69 -16.74 -0.40
CA PRO A 68 -4.00 -16.04 -1.67
C PRO A 68 -4.50 -14.60 -1.46
N GLY A 69 -4.72 -13.83 -2.54
CA GLY A 69 -5.33 -12.47 -2.49
C GLY A 69 -4.75 -11.46 -3.49
N HIS A 70 -4.90 -10.16 -3.22
CA HIS A 70 -4.36 -9.09 -4.06
C HIS A 70 -3.00 -8.53 -3.59
N GLY A 71 -2.40 -9.09 -2.54
CA GLY A 71 -1.16 -8.56 -1.95
C GLY A 71 -1.42 -7.39 -1.01
N ILE A 72 -0.38 -6.56 -0.78
CA ILE A 72 -0.47 -5.37 0.08
C ILE A 72 -0.68 -4.14 -0.81
N SER A 73 -1.79 -3.45 -0.61
CA SER A 73 -2.17 -2.30 -1.42
C SER A 73 -2.13 -1.00 -0.63
N ILE A 74 -1.50 0.03 -1.17
CA ILE A 74 -1.67 1.43 -0.73
C ILE A 74 -2.74 2.07 -1.63
N GLY A 75 -3.78 2.60 -1.02
CA GLY A 75 -4.94 3.19 -1.67
C GLY A 75 -6.17 2.28 -1.77
N SER A 76 -7.15 2.60 -2.61
CA SER A 76 -7.09 3.66 -3.63
C SER A 76 -7.09 5.08 -3.07
N MET A 77 -6.35 5.99 -3.73
CA MET A 77 -6.25 7.41 -3.40
C MET A 77 -6.61 8.28 -4.61
N GLY A 78 -7.20 9.46 -4.40
CA GLY A 78 -7.45 10.46 -5.45
C GLY A 78 -8.82 10.36 -6.13
N TYR A 79 -9.75 9.54 -5.62
CA TYR A 79 -11.08 9.39 -6.24
C TYR A 79 -11.98 10.62 -6.00
N TYR A 80 -11.89 11.25 -4.82
CA TYR A 80 -12.75 12.37 -4.43
C TYR A 80 -12.01 13.70 -4.64
N PRO A 81 -12.41 14.52 -5.63
CA PRO A 81 -11.64 15.70 -6.05
C PRO A 81 -11.52 16.83 -5.01
N ASN A 82 -12.37 16.84 -3.97
CA ASN A 82 -12.42 17.91 -2.95
C ASN A 82 -12.00 17.43 -1.56
N ASN A 83 -11.15 16.39 -1.48
CA ASN A 83 -10.80 15.72 -0.22
C ASN A 83 -9.28 15.61 -0.04
N GLU A 84 -8.59 16.73 -0.26
CA GLU A 84 -7.12 16.83 -0.37
C GLU A 84 -6.36 16.20 0.81
N ASN A 85 -6.89 16.33 2.04
CA ASN A 85 -6.27 15.75 3.24
C ASN A 85 -6.74 14.32 3.55
N ASN A 86 -7.70 13.77 2.81
CA ASN A 86 -8.23 12.43 3.08
C ASN A 86 -7.40 11.32 2.44
N ASP A 87 -6.69 11.61 1.36
CA ASP A 87 -6.04 10.60 0.53
C ASP A 87 -4.51 10.56 0.69
N VAL A 88 -3.98 11.24 1.71
CA VAL A 88 -2.54 11.24 2.02
C VAL A 88 -2.15 9.97 2.78
N VAL A 89 -1.15 9.26 2.29
CA VAL A 89 -0.49 8.15 3.00
C VAL A 89 1.02 8.45 3.06
N THR A 90 1.61 8.37 4.25
CA THR A 90 3.03 8.66 4.47
C THR A 90 3.71 7.59 5.32
N GLY A 91 5.02 7.39 5.14
CA GLY A 91 5.79 6.51 6.02
C GLY A 91 5.32 5.04 6.02
N VAL A 92 5.18 4.43 4.85
CA VAL A 92 4.85 2.99 4.75
C VAL A 92 6.13 2.19 4.55
N THR A 93 6.35 1.20 5.40
CA THR A 93 7.48 0.27 5.30
C THR A 93 6.94 -1.16 5.24
N VAL A 94 7.31 -1.90 4.20
CA VAL A 94 6.98 -3.33 4.05
C VAL A 94 8.28 -4.11 3.91
N THR A 95 8.57 -5.01 4.86
CA THR A 95 9.83 -5.78 4.88
C THR A 95 9.59 -7.26 5.15
N ASP A 96 10.46 -8.13 4.66
CA ASP A 96 10.48 -9.57 5.00
C ASP A 96 9.14 -10.29 4.82
N CYS A 97 8.32 -9.83 3.88
CA CYS A 97 7.01 -10.41 3.60
C CYS A 97 7.11 -11.46 2.48
N THR A 98 6.31 -12.51 2.58
CA THR A 98 6.19 -13.53 1.53
C THR A 98 4.84 -13.41 0.85
N PHE A 99 4.83 -13.27 -0.47
CA PHE A 99 3.61 -13.24 -1.28
C PHE A 99 3.49 -14.57 -2.04
N ARG A 100 2.40 -15.32 -1.85
CA ARG A 100 2.19 -16.61 -2.53
C ARG A 100 0.77 -16.74 -3.05
N GLY A 101 0.62 -16.93 -4.35
CA GLY A 101 -0.70 -17.06 -4.98
C GLY A 101 -1.52 -15.78 -4.86
N THR A 102 -0.86 -14.62 -4.75
CA THR A 102 -1.47 -13.31 -4.84
C THR A 102 -1.41 -12.78 -6.29
N THR A 103 -2.30 -11.86 -6.65
CA THR A 103 -2.24 -11.18 -7.96
C THR A 103 -1.09 -10.18 -8.04
N ASP A 104 -0.76 -9.55 -6.91
CA ASP A 104 0.28 -8.52 -6.80
C ASP A 104 1.12 -8.75 -5.53
N GLY A 105 2.30 -8.13 -5.48
CA GLY A 105 3.14 -8.06 -4.27
C GLY A 105 2.75 -6.86 -3.41
N VAL A 106 3.53 -5.78 -3.52
CA VAL A 106 3.16 -4.45 -3.00
C VAL A 106 2.66 -3.60 -4.17
N ARG A 107 1.51 -2.93 -4.00
CA ARG A 107 0.81 -2.20 -5.06
C ARG A 107 0.38 -0.81 -4.59
N ILE A 108 0.48 0.20 -5.44
CA ILE A 108 -0.10 1.54 -5.21
C ILE A 108 -1.27 1.74 -6.19
N LYS A 109 -2.43 2.15 -5.68
CA LYS A 109 -3.65 2.43 -6.45
C LYS A 109 -3.99 3.92 -6.35
N THR A 110 -3.85 4.66 -7.44
CA THR A 110 -4.20 6.09 -7.52
C THR A 110 -5.13 6.36 -8.69
N TRP A 111 -5.97 7.37 -8.57
CA TRP A 111 -6.74 7.94 -9.67
C TRP A 111 -6.00 9.17 -10.20
N LEU A 112 -5.59 9.11 -11.46
CA LEU A 112 -4.85 10.18 -12.14
C LEU A 112 -5.55 10.55 -13.44
N THR A 113 -5.62 11.85 -13.74
CA THR A 113 -6.13 12.36 -15.02
C THR A 113 -5.08 13.27 -15.66
N PHE A 114 -4.66 12.92 -16.87
CA PHE A 114 -3.82 13.73 -17.74
C PHE A 114 -4.63 14.06 -19.00
N SER A 115 -4.88 15.34 -19.29
CA SER A 115 -5.70 15.72 -20.45
C SER A 115 -5.18 16.97 -21.14
N ASN A 116 -5.39 17.02 -22.46
CA ASN A 116 -5.00 18.12 -23.34
C ASN A 116 -3.52 18.54 -23.22
N ILE A 117 -2.61 17.57 -23.11
CA ILE A 117 -1.17 17.83 -22.98
C ILE A 117 -0.52 17.76 -24.37
N HIS A 118 0.04 18.88 -24.82
CA HIS A 118 0.91 18.94 -26.00
C HIS A 118 2.36 18.80 -25.53
N LEU A 119 3.04 17.78 -26.01
CA LEU A 119 4.43 17.48 -25.68
C LEU A 119 5.24 17.60 -26.98
N ASP A 120 6.13 18.59 -27.06
CA ASP A 120 7.04 18.82 -28.18
C ASP A 120 8.48 18.81 -27.65
N SER A 121 9.31 17.95 -28.24
CA SER A 121 10.74 17.85 -27.92
C SER A 121 11.01 17.66 -26.41
N VAL A 122 10.22 16.81 -25.74
CA VAL A 122 10.32 16.51 -24.30
C VAL A 122 11.03 15.17 -24.07
N ASP A 123 12.06 15.15 -23.23
CA ASP A 123 12.86 13.95 -22.93
C ASP A 123 12.09 12.90 -22.11
N ASN A 124 11.27 13.33 -21.15
CA ASN A 124 10.52 12.43 -20.27
C ASN A 124 9.09 12.96 -20.02
N PRO A 125 8.12 12.64 -20.91
CA PRO A 125 6.82 13.30 -20.93
C PRO A 125 5.93 13.07 -19.70
N ILE A 126 5.94 11.86 -19.14
CA ILE A 126 5.27 11.51 -17.87
C ILE A 126 6.18 10.52 -17.14
N ILE A 127 6.51 10.80 -15.88
CA ILE A 127 7.36 9.93 -15.05
C ILE A 127 6.64 9.63 -13.74
N ILE A 128 6.70 8.38 -13.31
CA ILE A 128 6.41 7.96 -11.94
C ILE A 128 7.73 7.40 -11.40
N ASP A 129 8.37 8.15 -10.51
CA ASP A 129 9.73 7.87 -10.02
C ASP A 129 9.70 7.48 -8.54
N GLN A 130 10.15 6.26 -8.24
CA GLN A 130 10.29 5.75 -6.87
C GLN A 130 11.73 5.89 -6.34
N GLU A 131 12.66 6.39 -7.16
CA GLU A 131 14.07 6.61 -6.85
C GLU A 131 14.42 8.12 -6.80
N TYR A 132 13.42 9.00 -6.77
CA TYR A 132 13.65 10.45 -6.79
C TYR A 132 14.45 10.90 -5.56
N CYS A 133 15.68 11.38 -5.78
CA CYS A 133 16.59 11.81 -4.73
C CYS A 133 17.12 13.24 -4.97
N PRO A 134 16.43 14.27 -4.47
CA PRO A 134 16.83 15.65 -4.69
C PRO A 134 18.02 16.10 -3.83
N LYS A 135 18.47 15.29 -2.84
CA LYS A 135 19.56 15.63 -1.90
C LYS A 135 20.48 14.44 -1.61
N PRO A 136 21.65 14.34 -2.26
CA PRO A 136 22.63 13.29 -1.99
C PRO A 136 23.31 13.45 -0.61
N PRO A 137 23.89 12.37 -0.02
CA PRO A 137 24.04 11.03 -0.60
C PRO A 137 22.74 10.20 -0.56
N CYS A 138 22.38 9.65 -1.72
CA CYS A 138 21.19 8.81 -1.88
C CYS A 138 21.58 7.37 -1.56
N ASN A 139 21.26 6.90 -0.36
CA ASN A 139 21.45 5.49 0.03
C ASN A 139 20.24 4.63 -0.39
N GLN A 140 19.57 4.97 -1.50
CA GLN A 140 18.42 4.21 -1.96
C GLN A 140 18.88 2.84 -2.44
N VAL A 141 18.34 1.81 -1.79
CA VAL A 141 18.47 0.44 -2.27
C VAL A 141 17.67 0.36 -3.57
N LYS A 142 18.34 0.02 -4.69
CA LYS A 142 17.64 -0.22 -5.96
C LYS A 142 16.52 -1.21 -5.71
N PHE A 143 15.29 -0.81 -5.98
CA PHE A 143 14.19 -1.75 -6.03
C PHE A 143 14.33 -2.50 -7.36
N ALA A 144 14.74 -3.77 -7.31
CA ALA A 144 14.59 -4.65 -8.45
C ALA A 144 13.08 -4.93 -8.59
N ILE A 145 12.44 -4.26 -9.54
CA ILE A 145 11.15 -4.68 -10.09
C ILE A 145 11.43 -5.69 -11.21
#